data_AF-A0A849IQ07-F1
#
_entry.id   AF-A0A849IQ07-F1
#
_cell.length_a   1.000
_cell.length_b   1.000
_cell.length_c   1.000
_cell.angle_alpha   90.00
_cell.angle_beta   90.00
_cell.angle_gamma   90.00
#
_symmetry.space_group_name_H-M   'P 1'
#
loop_
_entity.id
_entity.type
_entity.pdbx_description
1 polymer ?
#
loop_
_entity_poly.entity_id
_entity_poly.type
_entity_poly.pdbx_seq_one_letter_code
_entity_poly.pdbx_strand_id
1 'polypeptide(L)' 'MGTLSCAEARDLASDLLDGDLGEDQVALVEAHVAGCATCPNLYLALVAIDNHFRRQRELGPGGSEGIDGDRAPAGP' A
#
# COMPACT_ATOMS: atom_id res chain seq x y z
N MET A 1 -8.80 10.52 -25.75
CA MET A 1 -8.14 10.12 -24.49
C MET A 1 -9.22 9.65 -23.54
N GLY A 2 -9.32 8.34 -23.34
CA GLY A 2 -10.30 7.76 -22.43
C GLY A 2 -9.92 8.10 -21.00
N THR A 3 -10.86 8.67 -20.25
CA THR A 3 -10.72 8.86 -18.80
C THR A 3 -10.52 7.51 -18.13
N LEU A 4 -9.46 7.38 -17.33
CA LEU A 4 -9.25 6.23 -16.44
C LEU A 4 -10.52 5.94 -15.64
N SER A 5 -10.94 4.68 -15.60
CA SER A 5 -11.95 4.23 -14.65
C SER A 5 -11.37 4.17 -13.23
N CYS A 6 -12.23 4.17 -12.21
CA CYS A 6 -11.76 3.99 -10.84
C CYS A 6 -11.10 2.63 -10.61
N ALA A 7 -11.42 1.59 -11.38
CA ALA A 7 -10.76 0.30 -11.25
C ALA A 7 -9.31 0.37 -11.77
N GLU A 8 -9.13 0.89 -12.99
CA GLU A 8 -7.81 1.05 -13.59
C GLU A 8 -6.93 2.01 -12.77
N ALA A 9 -7.50 3.10 -12.24
CA ALA A 9 -6.76 4.01 -11.37
C ALA A 9 -6.27 3.34 -10.08
N ARG A 10 -6.97 2.32 -9.58
CA ARG A 10 -6.57 1.56 -8.37
C ARG A 10 -5.47 0.57 -8.65
N ASP A 11 -5.53 -0.10 -9.78
CA ASP A 11 -4.47 -1.01 -10.23
C ASP A 11 -3.18 -0.21 -10.43
N LEU A 12 -3.25 0.89 -11.20
CA LEU A 12 -2.10 1.78 -11.44
C LEU A 12 -1.60 2.49 -10.17
N ALA A 13 -2.44 2.70 -9.15
CA ALA A 13 -2.00 3.30 -7.90
C ALA A 13 -1.02 2.39 -7.14
N SER A 14 -1.10 1.08 -7.31
CA SER A 14 -0.16 0.14 -6.67
C SER A 14 1.20 0.23 -7.38
N ASP A 15 1.20 0.12 -8.71
CA ASP A 15 2.40 0.27 -9.55
C ASP A 15 3.07 1.65 -9.36
N LEU A 16 2.27 2.71 -9.15
CA LEU A 16 2.74 4.05 -8.81
C LEU A 16 3.53 4.08 -7.49
N LEU A 17 3.02 3.40 -6.47
CA LEU A 17 3.66 3.34 -5.15
C LEU A 17 4.94 2.49 -5.19
N ASP A 18 4.99 1.47 -6.03
CA ASP A 18 6.19 0.65 -6.23
C ASP A 18 7.25 1.37 -7.07
N GLY A 19 6.86 2.41 -7.82
CA GLY A 19 7.74 3.20 -8.68
C GLY A 19 7.89 2.64 -10.10
N ASP A 20 6.97 1.76 -10.50
CA ASP A 20 6.96 1.04 -11.78
C ASP A 20 6.11 1.75 -12.85
N LEU A 21 5.58 2.95 -12.56
CA LEU A 21 4.77 3.74 -13.47
C LEU A 21 5.59 4.76 -14.28
N GLY A 22 5.30 4.90 -15.57
CA GLY A 22 5.84 5.97 -16.40
C GLY A 22 5.15 7.32 -16.16
N GLU A 23 5.85 8.43 -16.42
CA GLU A 23 5.37 9.81 -16.15
C GLU A 23 3.97 10.11 -16.73
N ASP A 24 3.67 9.62 -17.94
CA ASP A 24 2.35 9.79 -18.58
C ASP A 24 1.23 9.10 -17.79
N GLN A 25 1.51 7.93 -17.22
CA GLN A 25 0.53 7.19 -16.41
C GLN A 25 0.36 7.82 -15.03
N VAL A 26 1.44 8.38 -14.46
CA VAL A 26 1.37 9.14 -13.19
C VAL A 26 0.39 10.29 -13.35
N ALA A 27 0.55 11.09 -14.41
CA ALA A 27 -0.31 12.24 -14.67
C ALA A 27 -1.79 11.83 -14.84
N LEU A 28 -2.06 10.67 -15.45
CA LEU A 28 -3.43 10.15 -15.59
C LEU A 28 -4.05 9.75 -14.25
N VAL A 29 -3.30 9.07 -13.38
CA VAL A 29 -3.76 8.69 -12.03
C VAL A 29 -3.99 9.93 -11.18
N GLU A 30 -3.06 10.89 -11.17
CA GLU A 30 -3.19 12.15 -10.43
C GLU A 30 -4.41 12.95 -10.89
N ALA A 31 -4.61 13.08 -12.21
CA ALA A 31 -5.79 13.76 -12.77
C ALA A 31 -7.10 13.05 -12.37
N HIS A 32 -7.14 11.72 -12.37
CA HIS A 32 -8.31 10.97 -11.93
C HIS A 32 -8.57 11.18 -10.42
N VAL A 33 -7.54 11.06 -9.58
CA VAL A 33 -7.67 11.25 -8.12
C VAL A 33 -8.17 12.66 -7.81
N ALA A 34 -7.66 13.69 -8.49
CA ALA A 34 -8.12 15.06 -8.31
C ALA A 34 -9.60 15.29 -8.73
N GLY A 35 -10.08 14.54 -9.72
CA GLY A 35 -11.44 14.67 -10.26
C GLY A 35 -12.49 13.72 -9.66
N CYS A 36 -12.08 12.71 -8.91
CA CYS A 36 -12.97 11.67 -8.39
C CYS A 36 -13.35 11.90 -6.92
N ALA A 37 -14.62 11.69 -6.58
CA ALA A 37 -15.12 11.88 -5.22
C ALA A 37 -14.67 10.78 -4.23
N THR A 38 -14.29 9.59 -4.72
CA THR A 38 -14.02 8.42 -3.87
C THR A 38 -12.55 7.99 -3.87
N CYS A 39 -11.85 8.14 -4.99
CA CYS A 39 -10.45 7.72 -5.14
C CYS A 39 -9.46 8.42 -4.19
N PRO A 40 -9.63 9.70 -3.77
CA PRO A 40 -8.70 10.34 -2.83
C PRO A 40 -8.53 9.59 -1.51
N ASN A 41 -9.63 9.14 -0.90
CA ASN A 41 -9.58 8.42 0.39
C ASN A 41 -8.85 7.09 0.25
N LEU A 42 -9.08 6.40 -0.86
CA LEU A 42 -8.39 5.15 -1.12
C LEU A 42 -6.90 5.37 -1.38
N TYR A 43 -6.54 6.38 -2.16
CA TYR A 43 -5.14 6.72 -2.45
C TYR A 43 -4.37 7.01 -1.16
N LEU A 44 -4.96 7.80 -0.24
CA LEU A 44 -4.39 8.07 1.08
C LEU A 44 -4.18 6.79 1.90
N ALA A 45 -5.15 5.86 1.86
CA ALA A 45 -5.01 4.58 2.57
C ALA A 45 -3.87 3.72 2.00
N LEU A 46 -3.74 3.65 0.67
CA LEU A 46 -2.66 2.90 0.01
C LEU A 46 -1.28 3.49 0.34
N VAL A 47 -1.14 4.82 0.27
CA VAL A 47 0.09 5.53 0.66
C VAL A 47 0.46 5.25 2.12
N ALA A 48 -0.51 5.25 3.03
CA ALA A 48 -0.27 4.95 4.44
C ALA A 48 0.25 3.51 4.65
N ILE A 49 -0.32 2.55 3.94
CA ILE A 49 0.08 1.13 3.98
C ILE A 49 1.48 0.94 3.38
N ASP A 50 1.77 1.52 2.22
CA ASP A 50 3.09 1.44 1.59
C ASP A 50 4.18 2.04 2.48
N ASN A 51 3.94 3.22 3.06
CA ASN A 51 4.85 3.84 4.03
C ASN A 51 5.10 2.94 5.25
N HIS A 52 4.07 2.24 5.74
CA HIS A 52 4.22 1.29 6.82
C HIS A 52 5.17 0.14 6.45
N PHE A 53 4.99 -0.46 5.26
CA PHE A 53 5.87 -1.53 4.78
C PHE A 53 7.29 -1.04 4.50
N ARG A 54 7.46 0.13 3.88
CA ARG A 54 8.78 0.77 3.66
C ARG A 54 9.52 0.94 4.97
N ARG A 55 8.85 1.49 5.99
CA ARG A 55 9.42 1.66 7.33
C ARG A 55 9.79 0.32 7.96
N GLN A 56 8.97 -0.72 7.82
CA GLN A 56 9.33 -2.06 8.31
C GLN A 56 10.58 -2.62 7.60
N ARG A 57 10.72 -2.43 6.29
CA ARG A 57 11.90 -2.84 5.53
C ARG A 57 13.17 -2.11 5.99
N GLU A 58 13.06 -0.81 6.24
CA GLU A 58 14.16 0.03 6.72
C GLU A 58 14.61 -0.34 8.14
N LEU A 59 13.69 -0.77 9.00
CA LEU A 59 13.99 -1.21 10.37
C LEU A 59 14.65 -2.60 10.43
N GLY A 60 14.74 -3.30 9.29
CA GLY A 60 15.32 -4.65 9.19
C GLY A 60 14.40 -5.75 9.74
N PRO A 61 14.71 -7.04 9.46
CA PRO A 61 13.95 -8.18 9.95
C PRO A 61 14.21 -8.39 11.45
N GLY A 62 13.65 -7.54 12.31
CA GLY A 62 13.76 -7.61 13.77
C GLY A 62 12.41 -7.65 14.47
N GLY A 63 11.36 -8.15 13.82
CA GLY A 63 9.97 -7.94 14.22
C GLY A 63 9.11 -9.19 14.39
N SER A 64 9.68 -10.37 14.68
CA SER A 64 8.89 -11.54 15.06
C SER A 64 9.56 -12.53 16.03
N GLU A 65 10.59 -12.11 16.77
CA GLU A 65 11.09 -12.91 17.90
C GLU A 65 10.18 -12.71 19.11
N GLY A 66 9.39 -13.75 19.43
CA GLY A 66 8.64 -13.84 20.68
C GLY A 66 7.18 -14.30 20.59
N ILE A 67 6.88 -15.36 19.84
CA ILE A 67 5.73 -16.24 20.18
C ILE A 67 6.25 -17.61 20.68
N ASP A 68 7.24 -17.58 21.56
CA ASP A 68 7.66 -18.73 22.35
C ASP A 68 7.36 -18.43 23.81
N GLY A 69 6.33 -19.06 24.38
CA GLY A 69 6.19 -19.06 25.84
C GLY A 69 4.79 -19.19 26.43
N ASP A 70 3.97 -20.15 26.00
CA ASP A 70 3.17 -20.89 26.99
C ASP A 70 3.09 -22.36 26.58
N ARG A 71 4.21 -23.06 26.80
CA ARG A 71 4.21 -24.49 27.06
C ARG A 71 4.84 -24.73 28.43
N ALA A 72 4.00 -25.07 29.40
CA ALA A 72 4.06 -26.25 30.28
C ALA A 72 3.54 -25.93 31.71
N PRO A 73 3.17 -26.93 32.55
CA PRO A 73 3.12 -28.38 32.31
C PRO A 73 1.76 -29.04 32.65
N ALA A 74 1.63 -30.30 32.23
CA ALA A 74 0.67 -31.23 32.81
C ALA A 74 0.98 -31.46 34.30
N GLY A 75 -0.07 -31.64 35.09
CA GLY A 75 0.01 -32.24 36.43
C GLY A 75 -1.38 -32.41 37.04
N PRO A 76 -1.49 -33.05 38.21
CA PRO A 76 -0.68 -34.16 38.73
C PRO A 76 -1.04 -35.52 38.11
#